data_AF-A0A2H0VTV5-F1
#
_entry.id   AF-A0A2H0VTV5-F1
#
_cell.length_a   1.000
_cell.length_b   1.000
_cell.length_c   1.000
_cell.angle_alpha   90.00
_cell.angle_beta   90.00
_cell.angle_gamma   90.00
#
_symmetry.space_group_name_H-M   'P 1'
#
loop_
_entity.id
_entity.type
_entity.pdbx_description
1 polymer ?
#
loop_
_entity_poly.entity_id
_entity_poly.type
_entity_poly.pdbx_seq_one_letter_code
_entity_poly.pdbx_strand_id
1 'polypeptide(L)'
;MVSVNCEKAHAYHSKCLQTWLNVRLQNPLLAPQCILCTKKITRIGTDQIKIDATPILEDARLGRLDRLNSALRKSCPLDEDLLGSALLVAVKNNQLRFVKTASKHNSMTLAIREQAMQVAMDVRGFKMLELLLEDGPVSEEMRLDLLRFNYYVRYSDFGEKVIQKAPLILPEQFSYAAALFLSNGETEKVHALLESEVIFDLEFLADEAYLKKNLEVIDLCLSNHRPIGSKALGSLAIFFAGENDIDRLEKVLSKGDISDEDRGNAWANADQWGLHEATSLLTKDGFQPSTFIRITSAVTKPVLLTVQCGYGALKVLRLVD
;
A
#
# COMPACT_ATOMS: atom_id res chain seq x y z
N MET A 1 -23.54 0.39 18.86
CA MET A 1 -24.98 0.65 19.01
C MET A 1 -25.37 1.64 17.92
N VAL A 2 -26.39 1.36 17.12
CA VAL A 2 -26.88 2.31 16.10
C VAL A 2 -28.34 2.65 16.46
N SER A 3 -28.64 3.93 16.67
CA SER A 3 -30.01 4.41 16.84
C SER A 3 -30.53 4.89 15.49
N VAL A 4 -31.50 4.19 14.91
CA VAL A 4 -32.12 4.62 13.65
C VAL A 4 -33.33 5.50 14.00
N ASN A 5 -33.39 6.69 13.40
CA ASN A 5 -34.46 7.65 13.60
C ASN A 5 -35.75 7.17 12.90
N CYS A 6 -36.88 7.22 13.60
CA CYS A 6 -38.09 6.46 13.27
C CYS A 6 -38.73 6.86 11.91
N GLU A 7 -38.53 8.10 11.46
CA GLU A 7 -39.09 8.59 10.18
C GLU A 7 -38.52 7.88 8.94
N LYS A 8 -37.24 7.46 8.97
CA LYS A 8 -36.65 6.65 7.88
C LYS A 8 -37.04 5.18 7.96
N ALA A 9 -37.48 4.70 9.13
CA ALA A 9 -37.90 3.31 9.34
C ALA A 9 -39.31 3.01 8.75
N HIS A 10 -40.17 4.03 8.61
CA HIS A 10 -41.55 3.87 8.15
C HIS A 10 -41.70 3.35 6.72
N ALA A 11 -40.79 3.70 5.80
CA ALA A 11 -40.84 3.23 4.42
C ALA A 11 -40.32 1.79 4.25
N TYR A 12 -39.31 1.39 5.05
CA TYR A 12 -38.61 0.10 4.89
C TYR A 12 -39.19 -1.04 5.74
N HIS A 13 -39.98 -0.75 6.78
CA HIS A 13 -40.45 -1.76 7.75
C HIS A 13 -41.95 -2.06 7.71
N SER A 14 -42.72 -1.52 6.76
CA SER A 14 -44.19 -1.67 6.69
C SER A 14 -44.65 -3.14 6.84
N LYS A 15 -44.04 -4.09 6.12
CA LYS A 15 -44.42 -5.52 6.18
C LYS A 15 -44.05 -6.20 7.49
N CYS A 16 -42.86 -5.94 8.04
CA CYS A 16 -42.46 -6.52 9.33
C CYS A 16 -43.28 -5.94 10.49
N LEU A 17 -43.59 -4.65 10.45
CA LEU A 17 -44.43 -3.98 11.44
C LEU A 17 -45.89 -4.46 11.36
N GLN A 18 -46.44 -4.64 10.15
CA GLN A 18 -47.78 -5.23 9.97
C GLN A 18 -47.86 -6.68 10.42
N THR A 19 -46.84 -7.49 10.11
CA THR A 19 -46.79 -8.88 10.58
C THR A 19 -46.71 -8.93 12.12
N TRP A 20 -45.92 -8.03 12.72
CA TRP A 20 -45.82 -7.90 14.18
C TRP A 20 -47.13 -7.42 14.83
N LEU A 21 -47.80 -6.43 14.26
CA LEU A 21 -49.12 -5.93 14.71
C LEU A 21 -50.17 -7.05 14.66
N ASN A 22 -50.20 -7.83 13.58
CA ASN A 22 -51.15 -8.94 13.42
C ASN A 22 -50.93 -10.08 14.43
N VAL A 23 -49.68 -10.43 14.74
CA VAL A 23 -49.35 -11.47 15.73
C VAL A 23 -49.69 -11.01 17.16
N ARG A 24 -49.47 -9.74 17.49
CA ARG A 24 -49.74 -9.20 18.83
C ARG A 24 -51.23 -9.00 19.12
N LEU A 25 -52.03 -8.68 18.10
CA LEU A 25 -53.49 -8.66 18.21
C LEU A 25 -54.07 -10.04 18.52
N GLN A 26 -53.37 -11.12 18.16
CA GLN A 26 -53.81 -12.50 18.37
C GLN A 26 -53.26 -13.13 19.66
N ASN A 27 -52.11 -12.69 20.18
CA ASN A 27 -51.55 -13.21 21.43
C ASN A 27 -50.69 -12.17 22.17
N PRO A 28 -51.23 -11.45 23.17
CA PRO A 28 -50.53 -10.35 23.85
C PRO A 28 -49.39 -10.79 24.80
N LEU A 29 -49.27 -12.08 25.11
CA LEU A 29 -48.30 -12.62 26.08
C LEU A 29 -47.03 -13.23 25.44
N LEU A 30 -46.96 -13.33 24.11
CA LEU A 30 -45.76 -13.82 23.44
C LEU A 30 -44.73 -12.69 23.34
N ALA A 31 -43.57 -12.85 24.00
CA ALA A 31 -42.40 -12.01 23.78
C ALA A 31 -42.02 -12.08 22.27
N PRO A 32 -41.87 -10.94 21.57
CA PRO A 32 -41.78 -10.95 20.13
C PRO A 32 -40.38 -11.38 19.69
N GLN A 33 -40.19 -12.68 19.47
CA GLN A 33 -39.20 -13.12 18.51
C GLN A 33 -39.82 -12.95 17.12
N CYS A 34 -39.31 -11.97 16.37
CA CYS A 34 -39.53 -11.92 14.95
C CYS A 34 -38.92 -13.20 14.34
N ILE A 35 -39.77 -14.20 14.07
CA ILE A 35 -39.43 -15.45 13.38
C ILE A 35 -38.72 -15.15 12.04
N LEU A 36 -39.04 -13.99 11.46
CA LEU A 36 -38.49 -13.49 10.22
C LEU A 36 -37.15 -12.74 10.35
N CYS A 37 -36.60 -12.51 11.55
CA CYS A 37 -35.38 -11.70 11.64
C CYS A 37 -34.40 -12.05 12.75
N THR A 38 -34.66 -13.01 13.65
CA THR A 38 -33.73 -13.38 14.76
C THR A 38 -33.26 -12.19 15.62
N LYS A 39 -33.83 -11.00 15.42
CA LYS A 39 -33.47 -9.76 16.11
C LYS A 39 -34.24 -9.71 17.41
N LYS A 40 -33.52 -9.52 18.52
CA LYS A 40 -34.11 -9.14 19.81
C LYS A 40 -34.56 -7.69 19.67
N ILE A 41 -35.86 -7.49 19.48
CA ILE A 41 -36.45 -6.16 19.40
C ILE A 41 -36.71 -5.69 20.83
N THR A 42 -35.91 -4.76 21.32
CA THR A 42 -36.11 -4.14 22.63
C THR A 42 -36.74 -2.77 22.43
N ARG A 43 -37.96 -2.60 22.95
CA ARG A 43 -38.68 -1.32 22.92
C ARG A 43 -38.07 -0.39 23.98
N ILE A 44 -37.68 0.83 23.59
CA ILE A 44 -37.15 1.86 24.51
C ILE A 44 -37.97 3.13 24.36
N GLY A 45 -39.28 3.00 24.60
CA GLY A 45 -40.25 4.08 24.43
C GLY A 45 -41.34 3.79 23.40
N THR A 46 -42.22 4.75 23.16
CA THR A 46 -43.34 4.61 22.22
C THR A 46 -42.88 4.43 20.78
N ASP A 47 -41.76 5.06 20.42
CA ASP A 47 -41.36 5.30 19.02
C ASP A 47 -39.92 4.89 18.69
N GLN A 48 -39.27 4.06 19.52
CA GLN A 48 -37.90 3.58 19.27
C GLN A 48 -37.81 2.06 19.37
N ILE A 49 -37.43 1.44 18.25
CA ILE A 49 -37.11 0.02 18.12
C ILE A 49 -35.59 -0.11 18.07
N LYS A 50 -34.97 -0.79 19.06
CA LYS A 50 -33.55 -1.18 18.98
C LYS A 50 -33.42 -2.55 18.33
N ILE A 51 -32.56 -2.64 17.33
CA ILE A 51 -32.14 -3.88 16.68
C ILE A 51 -30.79 -4.28 17.25
N ASP A 52 -30.70 -5.46 17.86
CA ASP A 52 -29.42 -6.04 18.24
C ASP A 52 -28.68 -6.55 16.99
N ALA A 53 -27.62 -5.84 16.61
CA ALA A 53 -26.74 -6.15 15.48
C ALA A 53 -25.74 -7.28 15.78
N THR A 54 -25.52 -7.60 17.05
CA THR A 54 -24.50 -8.54 17.54
C THR A 54 -24.57 -9.91 16.85
N PRO A 55 -25.76 -10.52 16.62
CA PRO A 55 -25.83 -11.84 16.00
C PRO A 55 -25.27 -11.88 14.57
N ILE A 56 -25.54 -10.87 13.75
CA ILE A 56 -25.09 -10.82 12.34
C ILE A 56 -23.59 -10.57 12.28
N LEU A 57 -23.08 -9.68 13.14
CA LEU A 57 -21.63 -9.41 13.23
C LEU A 57 -20.86 -10.65 13.70
N GLU A 58 -21.41 -11.39 14.67
CA GLU A 58 -20.81 -12.63 15.15
C GLU A 58 -20.87 -13.76 14.11
N ASP A 59 -21.98 -13.86 13.38
CA ASP A 59 -22.09 -14.80 12.27
C ASP A 59 -21.13 -14.44 11.13
N ALA A 60 -20.90 -13.15 10.88
CA ALA A 60 -19.90 -12.67 9.93
C ALA A 60 -18.48 -12.95 10.39
N ARG A 61 -18.18 -12.74 11.68
CA ARG A 61 -16.88 -13.07 12.30
C ARG A 61 -16.54 -14.55 12.16
N LEU A 62 -17.55 -15.41 12.33
CA LEU A 62 -17.44 -16.86 12.28
C LEU A 62 -17.65 -17.47 10.88
N GLY A 63 -17.99 -16.66 9.87
CA GLY A 63 -18.23 -17.14 8.50
C GLY A 63 -19.47 -18.02 8.34
N ARG A 64 -20.52 -17.84 9.16
CA ARG A 64 -21.73 -18.67 9.16
C ARG A 64 -22.69 -18.33 8.00
N LEU A 65 -22.42 -18.93 6.84
CA LEU A 65 -23.17 -18.71 5.60
C LEU A 65 -24.66 -19.04 5.68
N ASP A 66 -25.04 -20.12 6.36
CA ASP A 66 -26.45 -20.55 6.40
C ASP A 66 -27.34 -19.51 7.06
N ARG A 67 -26.79 -18.82 8.07
CA ARG A 67 -27.49 -17.75 8.78
C ARG A 67 -27.55 -16.46 7.97
N LEU A 68 -26.47 -16.13 7.24
CA LEU A 68 -26.48 -15.04 6.27
C LEU A 68 -27.53 -15.29 5.18
N ASN A 69 -27.52 -16.48 4.55
CA ASN A 69 -28.49 -16.86 3.53
C ASN A 69 -29.93 -16.85 4.05
N SER A 70 -30.14 -17.32 5.28
CA SER A 70 -31.44 -17.24 5.95
C SER A 70 -31.87 -15.80 6.18
N ALA A 71 -30.95 -14.92 6.60
CA ALA A 71 -31.23 -13.49 6.77
C ALA A 71 -31.55 -12.79 5.44
N LEU A 72 -30.81 -13.10 4.37
CA LEU A 72 -30.99 -12.52 3.03
C LEU A 72 -32.24 -13.02 2.31
N ARG A 73 -32.67 -14.27 2.55
CA ARG A 73 -33.88 -14.86 1.94
C ARG A 73 -35.18 -14.33 2.55
N LYS A 74 -35.13 -13.88 3.81
CA LYS A 74 -36.31 -13.31 4.47
C LYS A 74 -36.53 -11.92 3.88
N SER A 75 -37.76 -11.62 3.48
CA SER A 75 -38.16 -10.41 2.72
C SER A 75 -38.05 -9.08 3.52
N CYS A 76 -37.12 -9.00 4.45
CA CYS A 76 -36.75 -7.80 5.19
C CYS A 76 -35.37 -7.37 4.68
N PRO A 77 -35.25 -6.22 3.99
CA PRO A 77 -33.96 -5.70 3.56
C PRO A 77 -33.03 -5.61 4.77
N LEU A 78 -31.83 -6.17 4.65
CA LEU A 78 -30.77 -5.85 5.60
C LEU A 78 -30.42 -4.38 5.41
N ASP A 79 -30.33 -3.67 6.52
CA ASP A 79 -29.80 -2.30 6.56
C ASP A 79 -28.39 -2.28 5.96
N GLU A 80 -28.15 -1.36 5.05
CA GLU A 80 -26.90 -1.26 4.28
C GLU A 80 -25.70 -1.07 5.22
N ASP A 81 -25.85 -0.23 6.24
CA ASP A 81 -24.82 0.05 7.25
C ASP A 81 -24.48 -1.21 8.07
N LEU A 82 -25.49 -2.02 8.39
CA LEU A 82 -25.32 -3.24 9.16
C LEU A 82 -24.64 -4.34 8.33
N LEU A 83 -25.03 -4.47 7.07
CA LEU A 83 -24.41 -5.42 6.14
C LEU A 83 -22.98 -5.00 5.81
N GLY A 84 -22.72 -3.70 5.62
CA GLY A 84 -21.38 -3.13 5.50
C GLY A 84 -20.52 -3.43 6.73
N SER A 85 -21.04 -3.20 7.93
CA SER A 85 -20.36 -3.55 9.18
C SER A 85 -20.05 -5.05 9.26
N ALA A 86 -21.00 -5.91 8.89
CA ALA A 86 -20.81 -7.35 8.87
C ALA A 86 -19.74 -7.77 7.85
N LEU A 87 -19.74 -7.16 6.66
CA LEU A 87 -18.72 -7.36 5.63
C LEU A 87 -17.33 -7.01 6.15
N LEU A 88 -17.14 -5.85 6.78
CA LEU A 88 -15.85 -5.44 7.34
C LEU A 88 -15.37 -6.41 8.43
N VAL A 89 -16.27 -6.88 9.30
CA VAL A 89 -15.94 -7.92 10.30
C VAL A 89 -15.53 -9.22 9.62
N ALA A 90 -16.26 -9.67 8.60
CA ALA A 90 -15.91 -10.87 7.84
C ALA A 90 -14.54 -10.74 7.16
N VAL A 91 -14.24 -9.59 6.55
CA VAL A 91 -12.95 -9.29 5.93
C VAL A 91 -11.82 -9.36 6.94
N LYS A 92 -11.96 -8.67 8.08
CA LYS A 92 -10.96 -8.68 9.16
C LYS A 92 -10.68 -10.08 9.69
N ASN A 93 -11.67 -10.98 9.66
CA ASN A 93 -11.54 -12.37 10.09
C ASN A 93 -11.28 -13.35 8.92
N ASN A 94 -10.93 -12.84 7.74
CA ASN A 94 -10.62 -13.60 6.53
C ASN A 94 -11.71 -14.61 6.11
N GLN A 95 -12.98 -14.23 6.28
CA GLN A 95 -14.13 -15.07 5.96
C GLN A 95 -14.52 -14.96 4.47
N LEU A 96 -13.63 -15.45 3.60
CA LEU A 96 -13.73 -15.36 2.13
C LEU A 96 -15.10 -15.77 1.58
N ARG A 97 -15.64 -16.92 2.01
CA ARG A 97 -16.92 -17.42 1.50
C ARG A 97 -18.09 -16.51 1.92
N PHE A 98 -18.01 -15.91 3.11
CA PHE A 98 -19.02 -14.99 3.61
C PHE A 98 -19.05 -13.72 2.77
N VAL A 99 -17.87 -13.12 2.56
CA VAL A 99 -17.73 -11.92 1.73
C VAL A 99 -18.16 -12.18 0.29
N LYS A 100 -17.78 -13.33 -0.29
CA LYS A 100 -18.19 -13.72 -1.65
C LYS A 100 -19.71 -13.87 -1.78
N THR A 101 -20.36 -14.42 -0.75
CA THR A 101 -21.82 -14.58 -0.75
C THR A 101 -22.49 -13.21 -0.61
N ALA A 102 -22.07 -12.40 0.36
CA ALA A 102 -22.63 -11.08 0.59
C ALA A 102 -22.45 -10.13 -0.61
N SER A 103 -21.31 -10.19 -1.31
CA SER A 103 -21.03 -9.34 -2.49
C SER A 103 -21.97 -9.62 -3.66
N LYS A 104 -22.39 -10.89 -3.86
CA LYS A 104 -23.34 -11.27 -4.93
C LYS A 104 -24.74 -10.71 -4.77
N HIS A 105 -25.10 -10.27 -3.56
CA HIS A 105 -26.43 -9.70 -3.31
C HIS A 105 -26.50 -8.19 -3.64
N ASN A 106 -25.55 -7.67 -4.43
CA ASN A 106 -25.51 -6.29 -4.93
C ASN A 106 -25.60 -5.21 -3.84
N SER A 107 -25.21 -5.56 -2.61
CA SER A 107 -25.41 -4.72 -1.42
C SER A 107 -24.14 -3.96 -1.00
N MET A 108 -23.06 -4.05 -1.79
CA MET A 108 -21.79 -3.42 -1.48
C MET A 108 -21.60 -2.19 -2.35
N THR A 109 -21.80 -1.02 -1.75
CA THR A 109 -21.44 0.26 -2.38
C THR A 109 -19.92 0.35 -2.56
N LEU A 110 -19.49 1.25 -3.44
CA LEU A 110 -18.07 1.52 -3.68
C LEU A 110 -17.34 1.86 -2.37
N ALA A 111 -17.92 2.73 -1.54
CA ALA A 111 -17.31 3.12 -0.26
C ALA A 111 -17.11 1.93 0.70
N ILE A 112 -18.12 1.04 0.85
CA ILE A 112 -17.99 -0.15 1.69
C ILE A 112 -16.92 -1.11 1.13
N ARG A 113 -16.87 -1.25 -0.21
CA ARG A 113 -15.86 -2.08 -0.88
C ARG A 113 -14.44 -1.58 -0.64
N GLU A 114 -14.23 -0.28 -0.78
CA GLU A 114 -12.92 0.35 -0.59
C GLU A 114 -12.48 0.31 0.88
N GLN A 115 -13.40 0.49 1.81
CA GLN A 115 -13.14 0.23 3.23
C GLN A 115 -12.79 -1.25 3.48
N ALA A 116 -13.49 -2.18 2.84
CA ALA A 116 -13.17 -3.60 2.91
C ALA A 116 -11.78 -3.90 2.33
N MET A 117 -11.39 -3.24 1.23
CA MET A 117 -10.04 -3.35 0.67
C MET A 117 -8.99 -2.83 1.65
N GLN A 118 -9.23 -1.69 2.29
CA GLN A 118 -8.32 -1.15 3.32
C GLN A 118 -8.15 -2.14 4.48
N VAL A 119 -9.25 -2.67 5.03
CA VAL A 119 -9.18 -3.66 6.10
C VAL A 119 -8.45 -4.94 5.65
N ALA A 120 -8.65 -5.36 4.39
CA ALA A 120 -7.96 -6.51 3.82
C ALA A 120 -6.44 -6.26 3.65
N MET A 121 -6.02 -5.04 3.31
CA MET A 121 -4.60 -4.64 3.31
C MET A 121 -4.01 -4.70 4.72
N ASP A 122 -4.71 -4.16 5.72
CA ASP A 122 -4.25 -4.15 7.12
C ASP A 122 -3.99 -5.57 7.67
N VAL A 123 -4.83 -6.54 7.29
CA VAL A 123 -4.67 -7.96 7.70
C VAL A 123 -3.86 -8.80 6.69
N ARG A 124 -3.33 -8.18 5.63
CA ARG A 124 -2.60 -8.84 4.52
C ARG A 124 -3.37 -10.02 3.91
N GLY A 125 -4.69 -9.85 3.76
CA GLY A 125 -5.59 -10.85 3.21
C GLY A 125 -5.59 -10.87 1.68
N PHE A 126 -4.51 -11.33 1.03
CA PHE A 126 -4.38 -11.26 -0.43
C PHE A 126 -5.55 -11.89 -1.20
N LYS A 127 -5.98 -13.11 -0.85
CA LYS A 127 -7.16 -13.74 -1.47
C LYS A 127 -8.44 -12.93 -1.30
N MET A 128 -8.55 -12.18 -0.20
CA MET A 128 -9.69 -11.30 0.05
C MET A 128 -9.61 -10.05 -0.82
N LEU A 129 -8.43 -9.45 -0.96
CA LEU A 129 -8.19 -8.35 -1.89
C LEU A 129 -8.51 -8.75 -3.33
N GLU A 130 -8.05 -9.92 -3.77
CA GLU A 130 -8.37 -10.49 -5.09
C GLU A 130 -9.88 -10.62 -5.29
N LEU A 131 -10.59 -11.20 -4.32
CA LEU A 131 -12.04 -11.33 -4.37
C LEU A 131 -12.73 -9.97 -4.50
N LEU A 132 -12.34 -8.99 -3.67
CA LEU A 132 -12.94 -7.65 -3.66
C LEU A 132 -12.67 -6.89 -4.97
N LEU A 133 -11.49 -7.10 -5.57
CA LEU A 133 -11.08 -6.52 -6.85
C LEU A 133 -11.81 -7.15 -8.04
N GLU A 134 -12.06 -8.46 -7.98
CA GLU A 134 -12.83 -9.18 -9.00
C GLU A 134 -14.30 -8.77 -9.01
N ASP A 135 -14.91 -8.63 -7.83
CA ASP A 135 -16.36 -8.48 -7.62
C ASP A 135 -16.93 -7.08 -7.89
N GLY A 136 -16.15 -6.10 -8.39
CA GLY A 136 -16.68 -4.77 -8.69
C GLY A 136 -15.67 -3.69 -9.08
N PRO A 137 -16.13 -2.43 -9.24
CA PRO A 137 -15.27 -1.30 -9.58
C PRO A 137 -14.39 -0.88 -8.40
N VAL A 138 -13.29 -0.20 -8.71
CA VAL A 138 -12.32 0.38 -7.76
C VAL A 138 -11.99 1.79 -8.23
N SER A 139 -11.99 2.77 -7.32
CA SER A 139 -11.56 4.12 -7.66
C SER A 139 -10.08 4.17 -8.05
N GLU A 140 -9.69 5.28 -8.68
CA GLU A 140 -8.29 5.55 -9.04
C GLU A 140 -7.40 5.68 -7.81
N GLU A 141 -7.91 6.30 -6.74
CA GLU A 141 -7.22 6.46 -5.45
C GLU A 141 -6.98 5.10 -4.79
N MET A 142 -8.03 4.28 -4.63
CA MET A 142 -7.87 2.95 -4.04
C MET A 142 -6.94 2.08 -4.88
N ARG A 143 -6.96 2.20 -6.21
CA ARG A 143 -6.04 1.46 -7.08
C ARG A 143 -4.58 1.86 -6.84
N LEU A 144 -4.30 3.15 -6.64
CA LEU A 144 -2.97 3.64 -6.29
C LEU A 144 -2.52 3.05 -4.93
N ASP A 145 -3.41 3.02 -3.95
CA ASP A 145 -3.12 2.44 -2.64
C ASP A 145 -2.86 0.93 -2.72
N LEU A 146 -3.61 0.20 -3.55
CA LEU A 146 -3.36 -1.22 -3.81
C LEU A 146 -2.00 -1.46 -4.49
N LEU A 147 -1.59 -0.60 -5.43
CA LEU A 147 -0.27 -0.68 -6.08
C LEU A 147 0.87 -0.35 -5.11
N ARG A 148 0.70 0.68 -4.27
CA ARG A 148 1.63 1.01 -3.17
C ARG A 148 1.78 -0.15 -2.21
N PHE A 149 0.65 -0.67 -1.72
CA PHE A 149 0.63 -1.83 -0.84
C PHE A 149 1.36 -3.02 -1.49
N ASN A 150 1.08 -3.29 -2.76
CA ASN A 150 1.73 -4.35 -3.52
C ASN A 150 3.25 -4.22 -3.58
N TYR A 151 3.75 -3.02 -3.88
CA TYR A 151 5.18 -2.71 -3.92
C TYR A 151 5.87 -3.01 -2.58
N TYR A 152 5.27 -2.58 -1.46
CA TYR A 152 5.85 -2.82 -0.13
C TYR A 152 5.81 -4.28 0.30
N VAL A 153 4.77 -5.03 -0.07
CA VAL A 153 4.62 -6.44 0.33
C VAL A 153 5.19 -7.42 -0.69
N ARG A 154 5.65 -6.94 -1.86
CA ARG A 154 6.28 -7.70 -2.96
C ARG A 154 5.45 -8.91 -3.40
N TYR A 155 4.14 -8.73 -3.60
CA TYR A 155 3.23 -9.81 -4.00
C TYR A 155 2.81 -9.71 -5.47
N SER A 156 3.71 -10.08 -6.39
CA SER A 156 3.63 -9.83 -7.84
C SER A 156 2.24 -10.05 -8.46
N ASP A 157 1.63 -11.22 -8.22
CA ASP A 157 0.42 -11.66 -8.93
C ASP A 157 -0.79 -10.76 -8.66
N PHE A 158 -0.87 -10.19 -7.45
CA PHE A 158 -1.95 -9.26 -7.11
C PHE A 158 -1.78 -7.92 -7.82
N GLY A 159 -0.54 -7.42 -7.92
CA GLY A 159 -0.26 -6.15 -8.57
C GLY A 159 -0.66 -6.18 -10.04
N GLU A 160 -0.42 -7.29 -10.73
CA GLU A 160 -0.83 -7.47 -12.12
C GLU A 160 -2.36 -7.39 -12.27
N LYS A 161 -3.11 -8.04 -11.36
CA LYS A 161 -4.58 -7.96 -11.35
C LYS A 161 -5.06 -6.53 -11.14
N VAL A 162 -4.39 -5.75 -10.29
CA VAL A 162 -4.73 -4.34 -10.05
C VAL A 162 -4.53 -3.52 -11.33
N ILE A 163 -3.41 -3.72 -12.04
CA ILE A 163 -3.14 -3.04 -13.32
C ILE A 163 -4.16 -3.47 -14.39
N GLN A 164 -4.46 -4.76 -14.53
CA GLN A 164 -5.42 -5.27 -15.52
C GLN A 164 -6.83 -4.70 -15.34
N LYS A 165 -7.20 -4.28 -14.14
CA LYS A 165 -8.49 -3.65 -13.85
C LYS A 165 -8.58 -2.19 -14.29
N ALA A 166 -7.49 -1.63 -14.82
CA ALA A 166 -7.44 -0.27 -15.34
C ALA A 166 -6.95 -0.27 -16.80
N PRO A 167 -7.79 0.16 -17.76
CA PRO A 167 -7.34 0.32 -19.14
C PRO A 167 -6.33 1.47 -19.30
N LEU A 168 -6.23 2.38 -18.30
CA LEU A 168 -5.30 3.50 -18.28
C LEU A 168 -4.53 3.53 -16.96
N ILE A 169 -3.20 3.55 -17.03
CA ILE A 169 -2.31 3.80 -15.89
C ILE A 169 -2.16 5.31 -15.75
N LEU A 170 -2.50 5.83 -14.57
CA LEU A 170 -2.37 7.24 -14.26
C LEU A 170 -0.92 7.61 -13.90
N PRO A 171 -0.52 8.89 -14.04
CA PRO A 171 0.79 9.38 -13.62
C PRO A 171 1.28 8.86 -12.26
N GLU A 172 0.42 8.93 -11.25
CA GLU A 172 0.76 8.59 -9.87
C GLU A 172 0.93 7.07 -9.66
N GLN A 173 0.34 6.27 -10.54
CA GLN A 173 0.38 4.81 -10.52
C GLN A 173 1.58 4.25 -11.29
N PHE A 174 2.19 5.07 -12.15
CA PHE A 174 3.18 4.65 -13.11
C PHE A 174 4.38 3.98 -12.44
N SER A 175 5.02 4.65 -11.48
CA SER A 175 6.29 4.19 -10.93
C SER A 175 6.13 2.85 -10.19
N TYR A 176 4.97 2.63 -9.56
CA TYR A 176 4.60 1.36 -8.94
C TYR A 176 4.35 0.26 -9.99
N ALA A 177 3.64 0.59 -11.09
CA ALA A 177 3.39 -0.35 -12.17
C ALA A 177 4.68 -0.76 -12.89
N ALA A 178 5.56 0.19 -13.16
CA ALA A 178 6.86 -0.06 -13.79
C ALA A 178 7.79 -0.90 -12.88
N ALA A 179 7.84 -0.60 -11.58
CA ALA A 179 8.61 -1.39 -10.61
C ALA A 179 8.08 -2.83 -10.50
N LEU A 180 6.76 -3.02 -10.61
CA LEU A 180 6.15 -4.34 -10.66
C LEU A 180 6.54 -5.11 -11.93
N PHE A 181 6.37 -4.51 -13.10
CA PHE A 181 6.77 -5.13 -14.37
C PHE A 181 8.25 -5.50 -14.36
N LEU A 182 9.11 -4.62 -13.85
CA LEU A 182 10.52 -4.90 -13.68
C LEU A 182 10.78 -6.09 -12.74
N SER A 183 10.06 -6.15 -11.61
CA SER A 183 10.16 -7.26 -10.66
C SER A 183 9.76 -8.60 -11.25
N ASN A 184 8.84 -8.59 -12.23
CA ASN A 184 8.36 -9.77 -12.94
C ASN A 184 9.21 -10.10 -14.18
N GLY A 185 10.27 -9.32 -14.46
CA GLY A 185 11.12 -9.50 -15.64
C GLY A 185 10.49 -9.03 -16.95
N GLU A 186 9.41 -8.25 -16.89
CA GLU A 186 8.68 -7.73 -18.04
C GLU A 186 9.27 -6.40 -18.53
N THR A 187 10.57 -6.38 -18.82
CA THR A 187 11.31 -5.16 -19.21
C THR A 187 10.66 -4.44 -20.41
N GLU A 188 10.12 -5.19 -21.38
CA GLU A 188 9.40 -4.61 -22.55
C GLU A 188 8.20 -3.75 -22.13
N LYS A 189 7.46 -4.13 -21.08
CA LYS A 189 6.36 -3.33 -20.57
C LYS A 189 6.87 -2.08 -19.85
N VAL A 190 8.03 -2.16 -19.20
CA VAL A 190 8.70 -0.98 -18.61
C VAL A 190 9.10 0.00 -19.71
N HIS A 191 9.64 -0.47 -20.84
CA HIS A 191 9.95 0.36 -22.02
C HIS A 191 8.69 1.05 -22.55
N ALA A 192 7.64 0.29 -22.86
CA ALA A 192 6.39 0.85 -23.40
C ALA A 192 5.76 1.89 -22.46
N LEU A 193 5.87 1.65 -21.15
CA LEU A 193 5.48 2.61 -20.14
C LEU A 193 6.33 3.89 -20.25
N LEU A 194 7.67 3.77 -20.25
CA LEU A 194 8.58 4.92 -20.28
C LEU A 194 8.43 5.77 -21.55
N GLU A 195 7.99 5.19 -22.66
CA GLU A 195 7.68 5.89 -23.91
C GLU A 195 6.35 6.65 -23.91
N SER A 196 5.42 6.35 -22.99
CA SER A 196 4.14 7.09 -22.93
C SER A 196 4.36 8.56 -22.59
N GLU A 197 3.45 9.48 -22.93
CA GLU A 197 3.58 10.92 -22.62
C GLU A 197 3.26 11.29 -21.16
N VAL A 198 2.96 10.31 -20.30
CA VAL A 198 2.53 10.55 -18.92
C VAL A 198 3.68 11.18 -18.11
N ILE A 199 3.43 12.26 -17.37
CA ILE A 199 4.48 12.94 -16.58
C ILE A 199 4.54 12.32 -15.17
N PHE A 200 5.69 11.81 -14.75
CA PHE A 200 5.87 11.24 -13.40
C PHE A 200 7.35 11.22 -13.00
N ASP A 201 7.63 11.02 -11.70
CA ASP A 201 8.98 10.82 -11.16
C ASP A 201 9.40 9.34 -11.26
N LEU A 202 10.62 9.11 -11.71
CA LEU A 202 11.21 7.79 -11.90
C LEU A 202 11.82 7.18 -10.62
N GLU A 203 11.79 7.87 -9.48
CA GLU A 203 12.45 7.47 -8.22
C GLU A 203 12.25 5.99 -7.88
N PHE A 204 11.01 5.52 -7.77
CA PHE A 204 10.73 4.11 -7.41
C PHE A 204 11.22 3.11 -8.46
N LEU A 205 11.15 3.45 -9.74
CA LEU A 205 11.62 2.57 -10.81
C LEU A 205 13.14 2.48 -10.80
N ALA A 206 13.82 3.61 -10.60
CA ALA A 206 15.28 3.67 -10.47
C ALA A 206 15.77 2.88 -9.24
N ASP A 207 15.10 3.02 -8.10
CA ASP A 207 15.40 2.25 -6.89
C ASP A 207 15.23 0.74 -7.10
N GLU A 208 14.10 0.30 -7.68
CA GLU A 208 13.89 -1.13 -7.90
C GLU A 208 14.86 -1.68 -8.96
N ALA A 209 15.19 -0.90 -10.01
CA ALA A 209 16.19 -1.29 -10.99
C ALA A 209 17.58 -1.44 -10.39
N TYR A 210 17.97 -0.54 -9.49
CA TYR A 210 19.19 -0.65 -8.69
C TYR A 210 19.21 -1.92 -7.84
N LEU A 211 18.13 -2.18 -7.08
CA LEU A 211 18.02 -3.39 -6.23
C LEU A 211 18.11 -4.68 -7.06
N LYS A 212 17.58 -4.67 -8.27
CA LYS A 212 17.62 -5.80 -9.21
C LYS A 212 18.91 -5.85 -10.03
N LYS A 213 19.80 -4.86 -9.90
CA LYS A 213 20.99 -4.67 -10.74
C LYS A 213 20.68 -4.69 -12.23
N ASN A 214 19.50 -4.17 -12.61
CA ASN A 214 19.09 -4.10 -14.01
C ASN A 214 19.64 -2.81 -14.65
N LEU A 215 20.85 -2.90 -15.19
CA LEU A 215 21.55 -1.77 -15.80
C LEU A 215 20.79 -1.20 -17.01
N GLU A 216 20.08 -2.03 -17.77
CA GLU A 216 19.29 -1.58 -18.91
C GLU A 216 18.20 -0.61 -18.48
N VAL A 217 17.43 -0.95 -17.44
CA VAL A 217 16.37 -0.05 -16.94
C VAL A 217 16.94 1.17 -16.24
N ILE A 218 18.07 1.05 -15.55
CA ILE A 218 18.77 2.23 -15.00
C ILE A 218 19.17 3.18 -16.13
N ASP A 219 19.73 2.67 -17.23
CA ASP A 219 20.11 3.48 -18.38
C ASP A 219 18.91 4.16 -19.04
N LEU A 220 17.77 3.49 -19.14
CA LEU A 220 16.53 4.08 -19.61
C LEU A 220 16.07 5.21 -18.70
N CYS A 221 16.07 4.99 -17.38
CA CYS A 221 15.69 6.02 -16.41
C CYS A 221 16.58 7.25 -16.53
N LEU A 222 17.90 7.06 -16.61
CA LEU A 222 18.87 8.14 -16.73
C LEU A 222 18.73 8.89 -18.06
N SER A 223 18.46 8.19 -19.17
CA SER A 223 18.32 8.78 -20.50
C SER A 223 16.96 9.45 -20.75
N ASN A 224 15.95 9.15 -19.95
CA ASN A 224 14.64 9.78 -20.05
C ASN A 224 14.72 11.28 -19.67
N HIS A 225 13.78 12.11 -20.08
CA HIS A 225 13.77 13.55 -19.72
C HIS A 225 13.06 13.81 -18.38
N ARG A 226 12.39 12.78 -17.83
CA ARG A 226 11.72 12.87 -16.52
C ARG A 226 12.72 12.96 -15.36
N PRO A 227 12.34 13.65 -14.28
CA PRO A 227 13.15 13.72 -13.08
C PRO A 227 13.27 12.35 -12.39
N ILE A 228 14.38 12.17 -11.68
CA ILE A 228 14.61 11.09 -10.71
C ILE A 228 14.82 11.77 -9.36
N GLY A 229 14.13 11.31 -8.33
CA GLY A 229 14.35 11.77 -6.94
C GLY A 229 15.82 11.69 -6.50
N SER A 230 16.25 12.67 -5.70
CA SER A 230 17.66 12.84 -5.28
C SER A 230 18.20 11.63 -4.50
N LYS A 231 17.33 10.93 -3.76
CA LYS A 231 17.69 9.71 -3.02
C LYS A 231 18.07 8.54 -3.94
N ALA A 232 17.28 8.32 -5.00
CA ALA A 232 17.58 7.30 -6.00
C ALA A 232 18.86 7.66 -6.77
N LEU A 233 19.04 8.93 -7.14
CA LEU A 233 20.29 9.41 -7.74
C LEU A 233 21.50 9.20 -6.82
N GLY A 234 21.36 9.48 -5.52
CA GLY A 234 22.40 9.23 -4.52
C GLY A 234 22.80 7.75 -4.44
N SER A 235 21.81 6.86 -4.39
CA SER A 235 22.06 5.40 -4.39
C SER A 235 22.80 4.94 -5.65
N LEU A 236 22.38 5.43 -6.82
CA LEU A 236 23.04 5.14 -8.10
C LEU A 236 24.47 5.72 -8.16
N ALA A 237 24.70 6.92 -7.62
CA ALA A 237 26.02 7.55 -7.58
C ALA A 237 26.99 6.73 -6.73
N ILE A 238 26.57 6.30 -5.54
CA ILE A 238 27.38 5.46 -4.65
C ILE A 238 27.76 4.14 -5.34
N PHE A 239 26.80 3.55 -6.05
CA PHE A 239 26.99 2.30 -6.78
C PHE A 239 27.98 2.45 -7.94
N PHE A 240 27.73 3.37 -8.88
CA PHE A 240 28.59 3.52 -10.06
C PHE A 240 29.99 4.08 -9.73
N ALA A 241 30.10 4.89 -8.68
CA ALA A 241 31.41 5.31 -8.17
C ALA A 241 32.22 4.14 -7.61
N GLY A 242 31.58 3.18 -6.93
CA GLY A 242 32.23 1.98 -6.41
C GLY A 242 32.62 0.97 -7.49
N GLU A 243 31.83 0.87 -8.56
CA GLU A 243 32.11 -0.01 -9.71
C GLU A 243 33.05 0.63 -10.75
N ASN A 244 33.48 1.89 -10.52
CA ASN A 244 34.25 2.69 -11.48
C ASN A 244 33.57 2.82 -12.87
N ASP A 245 32.24 2.87 -12.89
CA ASP A 245 31.46 3.09 -14.11
C ASP A 245 31.28 4.59 -14.32
N ILE A 246 32.32 5.21 -14.89
CA ILE A 246 32.41 6.66 -15.06
C ILE A 246 31.30 7.18 -15.97
N ASP A 247 30.97 6.46 -17.04
CA ASP A 247 29.95 6.87 -18.00
C ASP A 247 28.56 6.97 -17.34
N ARG A 248 28.17 5.97 -16.53
CA ARG A 248 26.89 6.03 -15.80
C ARG A 248 26.92 6.99 -14.62
N LEU A 249 28.07 7.14 -13.96
CA LEU A 249 28.24 8.14 -12.91
C LEU A 249 28.06 9.56 -13.46
N GLU A 250 28.65 9.88 -14.61
CA GLU A 250 28.45 11.18 -15.28
C GLU A 250 26.96 11.42 -15.58
N LYS A 251 26.26 10.42 -16.13
CA LYS A 251 24.82 10.52 -16.39
C LYS A 251 24.03 10.80 -15.11
N VAL A 252 24.31 10.09 -14.02
CA VAL A 252 23.67 10.31 -12.72
C VAL A 252 23.89 11.75 -12.23
N LEU A 253 25.12 12.26 -12.28
CA LEU A 253 25.44 13.63 -11.86
C LEU A 253 24.78 14.69 -12.74
N SER A 254 24.59 14.40 -14.04
CA SER A 254 23.92 15.32 -14.97
C SER A 254 22.40 15.33 -14.85
N LYS A 255 21.81 14.31 -14.22
CA LYS A 255 20.38 14.05 -14.23
C LYS A 255 19.60 14.93 -13.25
N GLY A 256 20.22 15.29 -12.14
CA GLY A 256 19.60 16.07 -11.09
C GLY A 256 20.48 16.17 -9.85
N ASP A 257 19.97 16.84 -8.83
CA ASP A 257 20.70 17.06 -7.60
C ASP A 257 20.82 15.79 -6.76
N ILE A 258 21.99 15.62 -6.15
CA ILE A 258 22.29 14.56 -5.19
C ILE A 258 22.62 15.24 -3.86
N SER A 259 22.17 14.66 -2.75
CA SER A 259 22.49 15.21 -1.43
C SER A 259 24.01 15.22 -1.19
N ASP A 260 24.51 16.20 -0.44
CA ASP A 260 25.93 16.26 -0.08
C ASP A 260 26.38 15.01 0.70
N GLU A 261 25.48 14.41 1.47
CA GLU A 261 25.70 13.16 2.18
C GLU A 261 25.92 11.99 1.22
N ASP A 262 25.00 11.79 0.27
CA ASP A 262 25.12 10.69 -0.71
C ASP A 262 26.30 10.90 -1.65
N ARG A 263 26.55 12.14 -2.09
CA ARG A 263 27.73 12.48 -2.90
C ARG A 263 29.03 12.25 -2.13
N GLY A 264 29.04 12.57 -0.84
CA GLY A 264 30.15 12.28 0.08
C GLY A 264 30.38 10.78 0.29
N ASN A 265 29.31 10.01 0.47
CA ASN A 265 29.36 8.56 0.58
C ASN A 265 29.88 7.91 -0.72
N ALA A 266 29.44 8.39 -1.89
CA ALA A 266 29.92 7.92 -3.18
C ALA A 266 31.42 8.19 -3.35
N TRP A 267 31.86 9.39 -2.96
CA TRP A 267 33.26 9.78 -3.01
C TRP A 267 34.11 8.91 -2.08
N ALA A 268 33.66 8.71 -0.84
CA ALA A 268 34.37 7.88 0.13
C ALA A 268 34.48 6.41 -0.32
N ASN A 269 33.43 5.88 -0.96
CA ASN A 269 33.44 4.54 -1.54
C ASN A 269 34.50 4.45 -2.66
N ALA A 270 34.51 5.39 -3.61
CA ALA A 270 35.50 5.42 -4.68
C ALA A 270 36.95 5.60 -4.18
N ASP A 271 37.18 6.49 -3.22
CA ASP A 271 38.51 6.74 -2.62
C ASP A 271 39.04 5.51 -1.89
N GLN A 272 38.18 4.79 -1.17
CA GLN A 272 38.54 3.55 -0.48
C GLN A 272 39.18 2.52 -1.43
N TRP A 273 38.75 2.49 -2.69
CA TRP A 273 39.24 1.58 -3.72
C TRP A 273 40.31 2.21 -4.65
N GLY A 274 40.71 3.46 -4.41
CA GLY A 274 41.70 4.16 -5.24
C GLY A 274 41.18 4.57 -6.62
N LEU A 275 39.87 4.77 -6.77
CA LEU A 275 39.22 5.10 -8.04
C LEU A 275 39.30 6.61 -8.31
N HIS A 276 40.48 7.04 -8.78
CA HIS A 276 40.83 8.45 -8.95
C HIS A 276 39.93 9.21 -9.95
N GLU A 277 39.43 8.54 -10.99
CA GLU A 277 38.55 9.15 -11.98
C GLU A 277 37.16 9.44 -11.40
N ALA A 278 36.57 8.47 -10.71
CA ALA A 278 35.27 8.62 -10.03
C ALA A 278 35.32 9.72 -8.95
N THR A 279 36.36 9.70 -8.10
CA THR A 279 36.58 10.75 -7.08
C THR A 279 36.75 12.15 -7.68
N SER A 280 37.50 12.26 -8.78
CA SER A 280 37.67 13.53 -9.50
C SER A 280 36.34 14.02 -10.06
N LEU A 281 35.57 13.13 -10.68
CA LEU A 281 34.26 13.46 -11.24
C LEU A 281 33.27 13.94 -10.16
N LEU A 282 33.24 13.26 -9.01
CA LEU A 282 32.38 13.64 -7.88
C LEU A 282 32.71 15.00 -7.26
N THR A 283 33.90 15.56 -7.50
CA THR A 283 34.32 16.89 -6.96
C THR A 283 34.33 18.00 -8.02
N LYS A 284 34.00 17.67 -9.28
CA LYS A 284 34.14 18.56 -10.45
C LYS A 284 33.44 19.92 -10.32
N ASP A 285 32.31 19.98 -9.62
CA ASP A 285 31.51 21.20 -9.47
C ASP A 285 31.81 21.98 -8.18
N GLY A 286 32.96 21.72 -7.56
CA GLY A 286 33.37 22.36 -6.32
C GLY A 286 32.80 21.70 -5.07
N PHE A 287 32.12 20.56 -5.18
CA PHE A 287 31.77 19.72 -4.04
C PHE A 287 33.03 19.38 -3.24
N GLN A 288 33.01 19.73 -1.95
CA GLN A 288 34.08 19.42 -1.01
C GLN A 288 33.57 18.33 -0.08
N PRO A 289 34.12 17.10 -0.13
CA PRO A 289 33.77 16.07 0.84
C PRO A 289 34.12 16.59 2.24
N SER A 290 33.10 16.95 3.03
CA SER A 290 33.34 17.38 4.41
C SER A 290 33.81 16.16 5.21
N THR A 291 35.01 16.25 5.79
CA THR A 291 35.67 15.32 6.72
C THR A 291 34.83 14.09 7.15
N PHE A 292 34.88 13.00 6.38
CA PHE A 292 34.42 11.70 6.87
C PHE A 292 35.52 11.09 7.75
N ILE A 293 35.20 10.85 9.03
CA ILE A 293 36.15 10.27 9.98
C ILE A 293 36.27 8.77 9.70
N ARG A 294 37.43 8.39 9.15
CA ARG A 294 37.84 7.00 8.93
C ARG A 294 38.14 6.33 10.28
N ILE A 295 37.27 5.43 10.76
CA ILE A 295 37.61 4.52 11.87
C ILE A 295 37.91 3.15 11.29
N THR A 296 39.16 2.91 10.90
CA THR A 296 39.65 1.56 10.61
C THR A 296 40.04 0.88 11.93
N SER A 297 39.16 0.04 12.45
CA SER A 297 39.47 -0.87 13.55
C SER A 297 40.39 -1.99 13.04
N ALA A 298 41.68 -1.88 13.31
CA ALA A 298 42.61 -3.01 13.32
C ALA A 298 42.96 -3.30 14.78
N VAL A 299 42.58 -4.49 15.22
CA VAL A 299 42.58 -4.92 16.63
C VAL A 299 44.00 -5.03 17.22
N THR A 300 44.11 -4.71 18.52
CA THR A 300 45.10 -5.11 19.56
C THR A 300 46.35 -4.29 19.92
N LYS A 301 46.56 -3.04 19.48
CA LYS A 301 47.55 -2.13 20.13
C LYS A 301 47.08 -0.66 20.01
N PRO A 302 47.52 0.28 20.88
CA PRO A 302 47.09 1.67 20.83
C PRO A 302 47.23 2.21 19.41
N VAL A 303 46.08 2.48 18.78
CA VAL A 303 45.98 2.82 17.37
C VAL A 303 46.32 4.29 17.23
N LEU A 304 47.38 4.58 16.48
CA LEU A 304 47.65 5.93 16.00
C LEU A 304 46.62 6.25 14.91
N LEU A 305 45.58 7.01 15.27
CA LEU A 305 44.59 7.49 14.29
C LEU A 305 45.27 8.48 13.36
N THR A 306 45.55 8.05 12.14
CA THR A 306 46.06 8.93 11.09
C THR A 306 44.85 9.45 10.31
N VAL A 307 44.41 10.67 10.63
CA VAL A 307 43.36 11.37 9.89
C VAL A 307 44.02 12.08 8.71
N GLN A 308 43.76 11.60 7.50
CA GLN A 308 44.25 12.24 6.28
C GLN A 308 43.21 13.28 5.83
N CYS A 309 43.40 14.53 6.24
CA CYS A 309 42.58 15.65 5.78
C CYS A 309 43.14 16.17 4.44
N GLY A 310 42.25 16.38 3.47
CA GLY A 310 42.59 16.82 2.11
C GLY A 310 43.41 18.10 2.02
N TYR A 311 43.35 19.01 3.00
CA TYR A 311 44.26 20.16 3.10
C TYR A 311 44.51 20.56 4.56
N GLY A 312 45.77 20.45 5.00
CA GLY A 312 46.40 21.31 6.02
C GLY A 312 45.80 21.39 7.42
N ALA A 313 45.91 20.32 8.22
CA ALA A 313 46.30 20.34 9.64
C ALA A 313 46.17 18.93 10.25
N LEU A 314 47.30 18.34 10.65
CA LEU A 314 47.34 17.11 11.45
C LEU A 314 46.82 17.42 12.86
N LYS A 315 45.58 17.00 13.18
CA LYS A 315 45.10 16.97 14.56
C LYS A 315 45.22 15.54 15.07
N VAL A 316 46.31 15.27 15.81
CA VAL A 316 46.53 13.99 16.47
C VAL A 316 45.62 13.93 17.70
N LEU A 317 44.52 13.17 17.62
CA LEU A 317 43.74 12.81 18.79
C LEU A 317 44.37 11.59 19.45
N ARG A 318 45.05 11.83 20.58
CA ARG A 318 45.53 10.78 21.47
C ARG A 318 44.36 10.35 22.35
N LEU A 319 43.77 9.20 22.07
CA LEU A 319 42.96 8.48 23.05
C LEU A 319 43.94 7.91 24.09
N VAL A 320 43.90 8.47 25.30
CA VAL A 320 44.54 7.90 26.49
C VAL A 320 43.46 7.05 27.16
N ASP A 321 43.85 5.81 27.51
CA ASP A 321 42.98 4.75 28.06
C ASP A 321 41.97 5.21 29.12
#